data_AF-A0A930U5G5-F1
#
_entry.id   AF-A0A930U5G5-F1
#
_cell.length_a   1.000
_cell.length_b   1.000
_cell.length_c   1.000
_cell.angle_alpha   90.00
_cell.angle_beta   90.00
_cell.angle_gamma   90.00
#
_symmetry.space_group_name_H-M   'P 1'
#
loop_
_entity.id
_entity.type
_entity.pdbx_description
1 polymer ?
#
loop_
_entity_poly.entity_id
_entity_poly.type
_entity_poly.pdbx_seq_one_letter_code
_entity_poly.pdbx_strand_id
1 'polypeptide(L)'
;MTLALIFDGANLFVLPFWALMILLPNWTGTRRIMTSPWPFVALASLYLYLFIRAITPDTAQALASPQLADIAQAFGQEPVVLTGWVHFLVMDLFVGRWIYEEGQRTGVWVWHSLLLGLFAGPLGLLSHLITAAVRGWWDAKAVPAAEAESS
;
A
#
# COMPACT_ATOMS: atom_id res chain seq x y z
N MET A 1 -25.43 5.68 -5.50
CA MET A 1 -24.18 6.39 -5.85
C MET A 1 -23.70 5.87 -7.19
N THR A 2 -23.17 6.73 -8.06
CA THR A 2 -22.56 6.30 -9.32
C THR A 2 -21.21 5.64 -9.04
N LEU A 3 -20.76 4.72 -9.90
CA LEU A 3 -19.46 4.06 -9.76
C LEU A 3 -18.31 5.08 -9.79
N ALA A 4 -18.45 6.13 -10.61
CA ALA A 4 -17.51 7.25 -10.67
C ALA A 4 -17.35 7.97 -9.33
N LEU A 5 -18.45 8.26 -8.62
CA LEU A 5 -18.35 8.92 -7.31
C LEU A 5 -17.64 8.06 -6.26
N ILE A 6 -17.82 6.73 -6.33
CA ILE A 6 -17.11 5.80 -5.43
C ILE A 6 -15.63 5.76 -5.79
N PHE A 7 -15.30 5.73 -7.08
CA PHE A 7 -13.92 5.79 -7.57
C PHE A 7 -13.20 7.06 -7.12
N ASP A 8 -13.79 8.23 -7.37
CA ASP A 8 -13.22 9.52 -6.98
C ASP A 8 -13.11 9.63 -5.46
N GLY A 9 -14.14 9.18 -4.74
CA GLY A 9 -14.15 9.15 -3.27
C GLY A 9 -13.05 8.26 -2.69
N ALA A 10 -12.83 7.07 -3.26
CA ALA A 10 -11.79 6.15 -2.80
C ALA A 10 -10.38 6.70 -3.03
N ASN A 11 -10.13 7.32 -4.20
CA ASN A 11 -8.86 7.98 -4.46
C ASN A 11 -8.64 9.18 -3.53
N LEU A 12 -9.65 10.05 -3.39
CA LEU A 12 -9.56 11.20 -2.49
C LEU A 12 -9.37 10.78 -1.03
N PHE A 13 -9.92 9.65 -0.62
CA PHE A 13 -9.75 9.13 0.74
C PHE A 13 -8.31 8.73 1.04
N VAL A 14 -7.59 8.10 0.10
CA VAL A 14 -6.21 7.63 0.36
C VAL A 14 -5.17 8.75 0.36
N LEU A 15 -5.38 9.80 -0.46
CA LEU A 15 -4.39 10.86 -0.69
C LEU A 15 -3.94 11.61 0.59
N PRO A 16 -4.84 11.98 1.53
CA PRO A 16 -4.44 12.60 2.78
C PRO A 16 -3.49 11.73 3.60
N PHE A 17 -3.68 10.41 3.63
CA PHE A 17 -2.81 9.51 4.39
C PHE A 17 -1.40 9.46 3.79
N TRP A 18 -1.30 9.37 2.46
CA TRP A 18 -0.02 9.47 1.75
C TRP A 18 0.66 10.83 1.98
N ALA A 19 -0.08 11.93 1.88
CA ALA A 19 0.44 13.27 2.14
C ALA A 19 0.97 13.39 3.58
N LEU A 20 0.25 12.86 4.57
CA LEU A 20 0.70 12.85 5.97
C LEU A 20 1.99 12.04 6.16
N MET A 21 2.10 10.86 5.55
CA MET A 21 3.30 10.02 5.65
C MET A 21 4.52 10.65 4.98
N ILE A 22 4.33 11.34 3.85
CA ILE A 22 5.42 11.93 3.06
C ILE A 22 5.85 13.29 3.62
N LEU A 23 4.89 14.19 3.89
CA LEU A 23 5.17 15.58 4.25
C LEU A 23 5.37 15.77 5.76
N LEU A 24 4.66 14.99 6.58
CA LEU A 24 4.64 15.13 8.03
C LEU A 24 4.94 13.79 8.74
N PRO A 25 6.06 13.10 8.41
CA PRO A 25 6.33 11.75 8.92
C PRO A 25 6.49 11.69 10.45
N ASN A 26 6.99 12.76 11.08
CA ASN A 26 7.26 12.81 12.52
C ASN A 26 6.13 13.45 13.34
N TRP A 27 5.03 13.86 12.70
CA TRP A 27 3.93 14.48 13.42
C TRP A 27 3.16 13.44 14.26
N THR A 28 2.84 13.78 15.52
CA THR A 28 2.11 12.90 16.44
C THR A 28 0.75 12.47 15.87
N GLY A 29 0.10 13.35 15.10
CA GLY A 29 -1.14 13.04 14.38
C GLY A 29 -0.94 11.97 13.32
N THR A 30 0.08 12.10 12.46
CA THR A 30 0.43 11.10 11.43
C THR A 30 0.66 9.74 12.08
N ARG A 31 1.49 9.67 13.12
CA ARG A 31 1.74 8.41 13.85
C ARG A 31 0.45 7.81 14.38
N ARG A 32 -0.41 8.60 15.02
CA ARG A 32 -1.66 8.11 15.63
C ARG A 32 -2.67 7.61 14.59
N ILE A 33 -2.77 8.28 13.45
CA ILE A 33 -3.67 7.89 12.36
C ILE A 33 -3.13 6.63 11.69
N MET A 34 -1.83 6.56 11.40
CA MET A 34 -1.23 5.42 10.71
C MET A 34 -1.17 4.16 11.58
N THR A 35 -1.03 4.28 12.90
CA THR A 35 -1.11 3.11 13.78
C THR A 35 -2.55 2.58 13.92
N SER A 36 -3.55 3.39 13.57
CA SER A 36 -4.96 3.02 13.68
C SER A 36 -5.39 2.03 12.58
N PRO A 37 -6.23 1.04 12.91
CA PRO A 37 -6.81 0.15 11.90
C PRO A 37 -7.95 0.80 11.10
N TRP A 38 -8.52 1.91 11.58
CA TRP A 38 -9.76 2.47 11.03
C TRP A 38 -9.72 2.84 9.53
N PRO A 39 -8.64 3.45 8.98
CA PRO A 39 -8.56 3.72 7.55
C PRO A 39 -8.68 2.45 6.70
N PHE A 40 -8.05 1.36 7.15
CA PHE A 40 -8.09 0.06 6.49
C PHE A 40 -9.44 -0.62 6.62
N VAL A 41 -10.07 -0.54 7.80
CA VAL A 41 -11.43 -1.07 8.02
C VAL A 41 -12.41 -0.38 7.09
N ALA A 42 -12.33 0.95 6.91
CA ALA A 42 -13.18 1.69 6.00
C ALA A 42 -13.02 1.22 4.54
N LEU A 43 -11.77 1.14 4.05
CA LEU A 43 -11.49 0.68 2.69
C LEU A 43 -11.83 -0.79 2.47
N ALA A 44 -11.55 -1.66 3.44
CA ALA A 44 -11.88 -3.08 3.37
C ALA A 44 -13.40 -3.32 3.39
N SER A 45 -14.14 -2.51 4.15
CA SER A 45 -15.61 -2.55 4.15
C SER A 45 -16.18 -2.10 2.82
N LEU A 46 -15.60 -1.05 2.21
CA LEU A 46 -15.97 -0.61 0.86
C LEU A 46 -15.65 -1.70 -0.18
N TYR A 47 -14.47 -2.30 -0.11
CA TYR A 47 -14.10 -3.42 -0.96
C TYR A 47 -15.10 -4.58 -0.83
N LEU A 48 -15.43 -4.99 0.40
CA LEU A 48 -16.38 -6.08 0.65
C LEU A 48 -17.76 -5.75 0.06
N TYR A 49 -18.23 -4.52 0.24
CA TYR A 49 -19.49 -4.05 -0.35
C TYR A 49 -19.47 -4.15 -1.88
N LEU A 50 -18.39 -3.68 -2.54
CA LEU A 50 -18.26 -3.73 -3.99
C LEU A 50 -18.11 -5.17 -4.49
N PHE A 51 -17.32 -5.99 -3.81
CA PHE A 51 -17.07 -7.38 -4.16
C PHE A 51 -18.35 -8.22 -4.14
N ILE A 52 -19.17 -8.09 -3.10
CA ILE A 52 -20.47 -8.80 -3.01
C ILE A 52 -21.42 -8.37 -4.13
N ARG A 53 -21.32 -7.12 -4.61
CA ARG A 53 -22.18 -6.61 -5.70
C ARG A 53 -21.63 -6.92 -7.09
N ALA A 54 -20.33 -7.11 -7.21
CA ALA A 54 -19.66 -7.47 -8.45
C ALA A 54 -19.71 -8.97 -8.72
N ILE A 55 -19.89 -9.80 -7.69
CA ILE A 55 -19.97 -11.25 -7.84
C ILE A 55 -21.33 -11.68 -8.43
N THR A 56 -21.28 -12.24 -9.62
CA THR A 56 -22.36 -12.85 -10.38
C THR A 56 -22.07 -14.35 -10.53
N PRO A 57 -23.06 -15.19 -10.89
CA PRO A 57 -22.81 -16.61 -11.16
C PRO A 57 -21.68 -16.83 -12.18
N ASP A 58 -21.64 -16.02 -13.24
CA ASP A 58 -20.63 -16.10 -14.30
C ASP A 58 -19.23 -15.71 -13.80
N THR A 59 -19.12 -14.63 -13.01
CA THR A 59 -17.82 -14.22 -12.44
C THR A 59 -17.35 -15.15 -11.32
N ALA A 60 -18.26 -15.73 -10.54
CA ALA A 60 -17.93 -16.75 -9.55
C ALA A 60 -17.36 -18.02 -10.20
N GLN A 61 -17.92 -18.44 -11.33
CA GLN A 61 -17.42 -19.58 -12.09
C GLN A 61 -16.05 -19.29 -12.71
N ALA A 62 -15.85 -18.08 -13.25
CA ALA A 62 -14.56 -17.63 -13.75
C ALA A 62 -13.48 -17.58 -12.64
N LEU A 63 -13.83 -17.18 -11.41
CA LEU A 63 -12.91 -17.20 -10.27
C LEU A 63 -12.55 -18.62 -9.79
N ALA A 64 -13.44 -19.60 -10.01
CA ALA A 64 -13.21 -20.99 -9.61
C ALA A 64 -12.29 -21.76 -10.58
N SER A 65 -12.24 -21.37 -11.86
CA SER A 65 -11.32 -21.92 -12.86
C SER A 65 -10.74 -20.78 -13.72
N PRO A 66 -9.84 -19.96 -13.15
CA PRO A 66 -9.41 -18.73 -13.80
C PRO A 66 -8.54 -19.00 -15.02
N GLN A 67 -9.08 -18.75 -16.22
CA GLN A 67 -8.26 -18.52 -17.40
C GLN A 67 -8.03 -17.03 -17.60
N LEU A 68 -6.90 -16.67 -18.21
CA LEU A 68 -6.55 -15.27 -18.47
C LEU A 68 -7.63 -14.54 -19.29
N ALA A 69 -8.24 -15.25 -20.24
CA ALA A 69 -9.32 -14.71 -21.07
C ALA A 69 -10.57 -14.36 -20.26
N ASP A 70 -10.98 -15.24 -19.35
CA ASP A 70 -12.17 -15.06 -18.50
C ASP A 70 -11.96 -13.90 -17.52
N ILE A 71 -10.75 -13.78 -16.96
CA ILE A 71 -10.37 -12.64 -16.13
C ILE A 71 -10.40 -11.35 -16.95
N ALA A 72 -9.77 -11.32 -18.11
CA ALA A 72 -9.74 -10.13 -18.97
C ALA A 72 -11.16 -9.67 -19.36
N GLN A 73 -12.06 -10.60 -19.65
CA GLN A 73 -13.46 -10.31 -19.93
C GLN A 73 -14.19 -9.74 -18.70
N ALA A 74 -13.98 -10.31 -17.51
CA ALA A 74 -14.55 -9.79 -16.28
C ALA A 74 -14.05 -8.37 -15.96
N PHE A 75 -12.76 -8.09 -16.17
CA PHE A 75 -12.17 -6.75 -16.08
C PHE A 75 -12.64 -5.78 -17.17
N GLY A 76 -13.44 -6.21 -18.14
CA GLY A 76 -14.15 -5.31 -19.05
C GLY A 76 -15.37 -4.64 -18.41
N GLN A 77 -15.82 -5.09 -17.24
CA GLN A 77 -17.00 -4.57 -16.56
C GLN A 77 -16.62 -3.51 -15.51
N GLU A 78 -17.21 -2.32 -15.59
CA GLU A 78 -16.93 -1.21 -14.66
C GLU A 78 -17.02 -1.60 -13.16
N PRO A 79 -18.01 -2.39 -12.69
CA PRO A 79 -18.09 -2.78 -11.28
C PRO A 79 -16.91 -3.67 -10.83
N VAL A 80 -16.44 -4.56 -11.70
CA VAL A 80 -15.32 -5.46 -11.42
C VAL A 80 -14.01 -4.67 -11.39
N VAL A 81 -13.82 -3.76 -12.35
CA VAL A 81 -12.67 -2.84 -12.38
C VAL A 81 -12.61 -2.00 -11.11
N LEU A 82 -13.73 -1.39 -10.71
CA LEU A 82 -13.78 -0.58 -9.49
C LEU A 82 -13.45 -1.42 -8.25
N THR A 83 -13.97 -2.65 -8.17
CA THR A 83 -13.69 -3.57 -7.06
C THR A 83 -12.19 -3.90 -6.99
N GLY A 84 -11.58 -4.22 -8.13
CA GLY A 84 -10.14 -4.44 -8.24
C GLY A 84 -9.32 -3.20 -7.92
N TRP A 85 -9.79 -2.01 -8.32
CA TRP A 85 -9.12 -0.75 -7.99
C TRP A 85 -9.11 -0.48 -6.49
N VAL A 86 -10.24 -0.64 -5.81
CA VAL A 86 -10.30 -0.48 -4.35
C VAL A 86 -9.43 -1.54 -3.65
N HIS A 87 -9.34 -2.76 -4.19
CA HIS A 87 -8.40 -3.78 -3.70
C HIS A 87 -6.95 -3.26 -3.73
N PHE A 88 -6.52 -2.69 -4.86
CA PHE A 88 -5.18 -2.10 -4.97
C PHE A 88 -4.98 -0.94 -3.99
N LEU A 89 -5.94 -0.03 -3.87
CA LEU A 89 -5.85 1.09 -2.92
C LEU A 89 -5.66 0.63 -1.46
N VAL A 90 -6.38 -0.43 -1.04
CA VAL A 90 -6.23 -1.00 0.31
C VAL A 90 -4.82 -1.55 0.51
N MET A 91 -4.34 -2.34 -0.46
CA MET A 91 -3.04 -2.99 -0.38
C MET A 91 -1.88 -2.00 -0.47
N ASP A 92 -1.96 -1.01 -1.36
CA ASP A 92 -0.95 0.03 -1.52
C ASP A 92 -0.84 0.90 -0.27
N LEU A 93 -1.97 1.31 0.31
CA LEU A 93 -1.96 2.06 1.57
C LEU A 93 -1.38 1.22 2.71
N PHE A 94 -1.64 -0.10 2.73
CA PHE A 94 -1.12 -1.00 3.76
C PHE A 94 0.40 -1.15 3.64
N VAL A 95 0.90 -1.36 2.42
CA VAL A 95 2.34 -1.39 2.13
C VAL A 95 2.99 -0.05 2.45
N GLY A 96 2.37 1.07 2.07
CA GLY A 96 2.83 2.42 2.39
C GLY A 96 2.94 2.66 3.90
N ARG A 97 1.91 2.27 4.66
CA ARG A 97 1.94 2.30 6.13
C ARG A 97 3.08 1.45 6.68
N TRP A 98 3.26 0.23 6.18
CA TRP A 98 4.33 -0.65 6.65
C TRP A 98 5.71 -0.05 6.40
N ILE A 99 5.97 0.47 5.19
CA ILE A 99 7.21 1.19 4.84
C ILE A 99 7.40 2.38 5.79
N TYR A 100 6.34 3.15 6.06
CA TYR A 100 6.38 4.27 6.99
C TYR A 100 6.76 3.83 8.41
N GLU A 101 6.07 2.85 8.98
CA GLU A 101 6.34 2.33 10.33
C GLU A 101 7.77 1.77 10.44
N GLU A 102 8.25 1.10 9.39
CA GLU A 102 9.62 0.58 9.35
C GLU A 102 10.66 1.69 9.28
N GLY A 103 10.43 2.74 8.48
CA GLY A 103 11.23 3.96 8.48
C GLY A 103 11.28 4.62 9.87
N GLN A 104 10.14 4.67 10.57
CA GLN A 104 10.05 5.22 11.92
C GLN A 104 10.78 4.37 12.98
N ARG A 105 10.87 3.05 12.79
CA ARG A 105 11.56 2.12 13.69
C ARG A 105 13.07 2.08 13.47
N THR A 106 13.49 2.11 12.22
CA THR A 106 14.90 1.96 11.82
C THR A 106 15.62 3.28 11.60
N GLY A 107 14.88 4.39 11.48
CA GLY A 107 15.41 5.69 11.06
C GLY A 107 15.84 5.73 9.58
N VAL A 108 15.47 4.73 8.78
CA VAL A 108 15.72 4.72 7.33
C VAL A 108 14.86 5.79 6.67
N TRP A 109 15.42 6.47 5.68
CA TRP A 109 14.74 7.49 4.90
C TRP A 109 13.77 6.79 3.94
N VAL A 110 12.47 7.02 4.10
CA VAL A 110 11.43 6.27 3.36
C VAL A 110 10.64 7.11 2.37
N TRP A 111 10.88 8.42 2.29
CA TRP A 111 10.13 9.34 1.43
C TRP A 111 10.15 8.92 -0.05
N HIS A 112 11.28 8.41 -0.55
CA HIS A 112 11.40 7.92 -1.93
C HIS A 112 10.53 6.68 -2.18
N SER A 113 10.42 5.80 -1.19
CA SER A 113 9.67 4.54 -1.28
C SER A 113 8.19 4.81 -1.17
N LEU A 114 7.81 5.81 -0.36
CA LEU A 114 6.45 6.27 -0.26
C LEU A 114 5.98 6.99 -1.54
N LEU A 115 6.82 7.84 -2.14
CA LEU A 115 6.48 8.45 -3.44
C LEU A 115 6.34 7.42 -4.55
N LEU A 116 7.26 6.44 -4.61
CA LEU A 116 7.14 5.34 -5.58
C LEU A 116 5.91 4.47 -5.29
N GLY A 117 5.63 4.19 -4.01
CA GLY A 117 4.49 3.40 -3.58
C GLY A 117 3.14 4.05 -3.87
N LEU A 118 3.07 5.39 -3.87
CA LEU A 118 1.87 6.14 -4.24
C LEU A 118 1.44 5.89 -5.70
N PHE A 119 2.40 5.76 -6.62
CA PHE A 119 2.12 5.51 -8.04
C PHE A 119 2.16 4.02 -8.40
N ALA A 120 2.97 3.25 -7.68
CA ALA A 120 3.21 1.84 -7.90
C ALA A 120 3.67 1.17 -6.60
N GLY A 121 2.71 0.65 -5.82
CA GLY A 121 2.95 -0.05 -4.55
C GLY A 121 4.14 -1.03 -4.57
N PRO A 122 4.25 -1.94 -5.56
CA PRO A 122 5.36 -2.89 -5.65
C PRO A 122 6.74 -2.24 -5.84
N LEU A 123 6.81 -1.12 -6.57
CA LEU A 123 8.07 -0.40 -6.78
C LEU A 123 8.49 0.35 -5.51
N GLY A 124 7.53 0.89 -4.75
CA GLY A 124 7.78 1.46 -3.44
C GLY A 124 8.35 0.44 -2.46
N LEU A 125 7.76 -0.75 -2.41
CA LEU A 125 8.25 -1.86 -1.58
C LEU A 125 9.67 -2.27 -1.97
N LEU A 126 9.92 -2.49 -3.26
CA LEU A 126 11.25 -2.86 -3.76
C LEU A 126 12.29 -1.80 -3.39
N SER A 127 11.96 -0.52 -3.60
CA SER A 127 12.82 0.60 -3.22
C SER A 127 13.15 0.57 -1.72
N HIS A 128 12.16 0.33 -0.85
CA HIS A 128 12.39 0.28 0.59
C HIS A 128 13.32 -0.87 0.98
N LEU A 129 13.09 -2.07 0.43
CA LEU A 129 13.91 -3.25 0.72
C LEU A 129 15.36 -3.05 0.30
N ILE A 130 15.60 -2.42 -0.85
CA ILE A 130 16.95 -2.08 -1.31
C ILE A 130 17.61 -1.10 -0.33
N THR A 131 16.93 -0.01 0.03
CA THR A 131 17.49 0.99 0.96
C THR A 131 17.78 0.39 2.35
N ALA A 132 16.87 -0.44 2.85
CA ALA A 132 17.06 -1.14 4.13
C ALA A 132 18.25 -2.09 4.09
N ALA A 133 18.41 -2.87 3.01
CA ALA A 133 19.53 -3.78 2.83
C ALA A 133 20.89 -3.05 2.75
N VAL A 134 20.95 -1.94 2.00
CA VAL A 134 22.17 -1.12 1.90
C VAL A 134 22.58 -0.55 3.26
N ARG A 135 21.60 -0.08 4.05
CA ARG A 135 21.88 0.45 5.39
C ARG A 135 22.33 -0.63 6.37
N GLY A 136 21.62 -1.76 6.42
CA GLY A 136 22.02 -2.89 7.28
C GLY A 136 23.41 -3.44 6.93
N TRP A 137 23.78 -3.45 5.65
CA TRP A 137 25.13 -3.81 5.20
C TRP A 137 26.19 -2.82 5.67
N TRP A 138 25.89 -1.51 5.66
CA TRP A 138 26.79 -0.48 6.14
C TRP A 138 27.00 -0.56 7.66
N ASP A 139 25.92 -0.75 8.41
CA ASP A 139 25.97 -0.90 9.86
C ASP A 139 26.81 -2.13 10.27
N ALA A 140 26.65 -3.25 9.55
CA ALA A 140 27.45 -4.46 9.76
C ALA A 140 28.94 -4.28 9.43
N LYS A 141 29.31 -3.38 8.50
CA LYS A 141 30.71 -3.06 8.18
C LYS A 141 31.35 -2.05 9.13
N ALA A 142 30.56 -1.18 9.76
CA ALA A 142 31.05 -0.17 10.68
C ALA A 142 31.45 -0.76 12.05
N VAL A 143 30.78 -1.82 12.51
CA VAL A 143 31.03 -2.46 13.81
C VAL A 143 32.47 -3.03 13.93
N PRO A 144 32.99 -3.82 12.96
CA PRO A 144 34.35 -4.37 13.06
C PRO A 144 35.46 -3.32 13.02
N ALA A 145 35.26 -2.20 12.32
CA ALA A 145 36.26 -1.14 12.21
C ALA A 145 36.40 -0.33 13.52
N ALA A 146 35.30 -0.08 14.22
CA ALA A 146 35.30 0.64 15.49
C ALA A 146 35.95 -0.17 16.63
N GLU A 147 35.77 -1.50 16.65
CA GLU A 147 36.43 -2.38 17.62
C GLU A 147 37.96 -2.41 17.42
N ALA A 148 38.41 -2.38 16.16
CA ALA A 148 39.83 -2.41 15.80
C ALA A 148 40.58 -1.10 16.12
N GLU A 149 39.92 0.06 16.12
CA GLU A 149 40.53 1.36 16.47
C GLU A 149 40.58 1.62 17.98
N SER A 150 39.81 0.85 18.77
CA SER A 150 39.74 0.98 20.24
C SER A 150 40.68 0.04 21.01
N SER A 151 41.41 -0.83 20.31
CA SER A 151 42.37 -1.81 20.84
C SER A 151 43.81 -1.38 20.58
#